data_AF-A0A0W1FGQ8-F1
#
_entry.id   AF-A0A0W1FGQ8-F1
#
_cell.length_a   1.000
_cell.length_b   1.000
_cell.length_c   1.000
_cell.angle_alpha   90.00
_cell.angle_beta   90.00
_cell.angle_gamma   90.00
#
_symmetry.space_group_name_H-M   'P 1'
#
loop_
_entity.id
_entity.type
_entity.pdbx_description
1 polymer ?
#
loop_
_entity_poly.entity_id
_entity_poly.type
_entity_poly.pdbx_seq_one_letter_code
_entity_poly.pdbx_strand_id
1 'polypeptide(L)'
;MDLDFFNAVAPVAAIVGLAGVGGWVFTTWLRVKNGYPLENSWGKAVYPRTSDEAMERVKLIGQENAQLRAELGSVKDRLAVIERIVTDEGHRLSHEIEALRRPAN
;
A
#
# COMPACT_ATOMS: atom_id res chain seq x y z
N MET A 1 37.84 -29.90 -43.39
CA MET A 1 36.39 -30.05 -43.18
C MET A 1 35.75 -29.95 -44.55
N ASP A 2 35.19 -31.04 -45.05
CA ASP A 2 34.61 -31.10 -46.39
C ASP A 2 33.22 -30.45 -46.43
N LEU A 3 32.82 -29.95 -47.60
CA LEU A 3 31.51 -29.31 -47.79
C LEU A 3 30.34 -30.25 -47.46
N ASP A 4 30.54 -31.56 -47.63
CA ASP A 4 29.56 -32.59 -47.32
C ASP A 4 29.24 -32.68 -45.82
N PHE A 5 30.23 -32.42 -44.96
CA PHE A 5 30.01 -32.35 -43.52
C PHE A 5 29.10 -31.19 -43.13
N PHE A 6 29.31 -30.01 -43.74
CA PHE A 6 28.45 -28.85 -43.50
C PHE A 6 27.03 -29.06 -44.02
N ASN A 7 26.87 -29.66 -45.21
CA ASN A 7 25.56 -29.97 -45.77
C ASN A 7 24.77 -30.98 -44.93
N ALA A 8 25.44 -31.94 -44.29
CA ALA A 8 24.80 -32.90 -43.40
C ALA A 8 24.43 -32.30 -42.03
N VAL A 9 25.27 -31.42 -41.48
CA VAL A 9 25.11 -30.89 -40.10
C VAL A 9 24.23 -29.63 -40.04
N ALA A 10 24.29 -28.77 -41.06
CA ALA A 10 23.54 -27.51 -41.10
C ALA A 10 22.02 -27.65 -40.88
N PRO A 11 21.29 -28.58 -41.55
CA PRO A 11 19.85 -28.70 -41.34
C PRO A 11 19.50 -29.18 -39.93
N VAL A 12 20.30 -30.10 -39.37
CA VAL A 12 20.11 -30.59 -38.00
C VAL A 12 20.33 -29.48 -36.98
N ALA A 13 21.40 -28.69 -37.15
CA ALA A 13 21.68 -27.54 -36.30
C ALA A 13 20.56 -26.48 -36.35
N ALA A 14 20.01 -26.22 -37.54
CA ALA A 14 18.91 -25.28 -37.71
C ALA A 14 17.63 -25.75 -36.99
N ILE A 15 17.27 -27.03 -37.11
CA ILE A 15 16.09 -27.59 -36.44
C ILE A 15 16.26 -27.53 -34.92
N VAL A 16 17.42 -27.90 -34.40
CA VAL A 16 17.71 -27.85 -32.96
C VAL A 16 17.67 -26.41 -32.44
N GLY A 17 18.22 -25.45 -33.20
CA GLY A 17 18.17 -24.03 -32.87
C GLY A 17 16.73 -23.51 -32.79
N LEU A 18 15.90 -23.81 -33.80
CA LEU A 18 14.50 -23.41 -33.83
C LEU A 18 13.68 -24.07 -32.71
N ALA A 19 13.91 -25.35 -32.43
CA ALA A 19 13.26 -26.06 -31.34
C ALA A 19 13.64 -25.48 -29.96
N GLY A 20 14.91 -25.10 -29.77
CA GLY A 20 15.37 -24.45 -28.55
C GLY A 20 14.72 -23.09 -28.30
N VAL A 21 14.65 -22.25 -29.34
CA VAL A 21 13.95 -20.95 -29.25
C VAL A 21 12.46 -21.14 -28.99
N GLY A 22 11.82 -22.08 -29.70
CA GLY A 22 10.40 -22.41 -29.50
C GLY A 22 10.12 -22.90 -28.08
N GLY A 23 10.97 -23.76 -27.52
CA GLY A 23 10.87 -24.23 -26.14
C GLY A 23 11.00 -23.10 -25.12
N TRP A 24 11.95 -22.19 -25.31
CA TRP A 24 12.12 -21.03 -24.43
C TRP A 24 10.91 -20.09 -24.45
N VAL A 25 10.37 -19.78 -25.63
CA VAL A 25 9.16 -18.97 -25.78
C VAL A 25 7.96 -19.66 -25.14
N PHE A 26 7.79 -20.97 -25.36
CA PHE A 26 6.68 -21.73 -24.78
C PHE A 26 6.73 -21.76 -23.24
N THR A 27 7.90 -21.98 -22.65
CA THR A 27 8.06 -21.96 -21.18
C THR A 27 7.83 -20.58 -20.60
N THR A 28 8.29 -19.52 -21.27
CA THR A 28 8.02 -18.12 -20.87
C THR A 28 6.54 -17.82 -20.95
N TRP A 29 5.86 -18.21 -22.04
CA TRP A 29 4.42 -18.04 -22.21
C TRP A 29 3.62 -18.76 -21.12
N LEU A 30 4.00 -19.99 -20.78
CA LEU A 30 3.37 -20.76 -19.71
C LEU A 30 3.54 -20.09 -18.34
N ARG A 31 4.75 -19.57 -18.03
CA ARG A 31 5.02 -18.83 -16.78
C ARG A 31 4.19 -17.56 -16.67
N VAL A 32 4.08 -16.80 -17.77
CA VAL A 32 3.23 -15.60 -17.85
C VAL A 32 1.76 -15.96 -17.60
N LYS A 33 1.24 -16.98 -18.29
CA LYS A 33 -0.16 -17.39 -18.18
C LYS A 33 -0.52 -17.92 -16.79
N ASN A 34 0.41 -18.62 -16.13
CA ASN A 34 0.22 -19.20 -14.79
C ASN A 34 0.62 -18.25 -13.65
N GLY A 35 0.96 -17.00 -13.95
CA GLY A 35 1.23 -15.97 -12.93
C GLY A 35 2.52 -16.17 -12.13
N TYR A 36 3.48 -16.93 -12.66
CA TYR A 36 4.80 -17.01 -12.03
C TYR A 36 5.52 -15.66 -12.22
N PRO A 37 6.19 -15.14 -11.17
CA PRO A 37 6.93 -13.89 -11.28
C PRO A 37 7.99 -14.05 -12.37
N LEU A 38 7.96 -13.17 -13.37
CA LEU A 38 9.05 -13.07 -14.32
C LEU A 38 10.24 -12.48 -13.57
N GLU A 39 11.20 -13.31 -13.22
CA GLU A 39 12.44 -12.83 -12.63
C GLU A 39 13.19 -12.02 -13.68
N ASN A 40 13.56 -10.79 -13.36
CA ASN A 40 14.63 -10.14 -14.10
C ASN A 40 15.96 -10.87 -13.83
N SER A 41 16.98 -10.65 -14.65
CA SER A 41 18.31 -11.28 -14.52
C SER A 41 19.07 -10.99 -13.21
N TRP A 42 18.40 -10.39 -12.22
CA TRP A 42 18.91 -10.05 -10.89
C TRP A 42 17.94 -10.45 -9.76
N GLY A 43 17.09 -11.47 -9.98
CA GLY A 43 16.33 -12.14 -8.92
C GLY A 43 15.22 -11.30 -8.28
N LYS A 44 14.80 -10.18 -8.91
CA LYS A 44 13.63 -9.43 -8.47
C LYS A 44 12.43 -9.85 -9.31
N ALA A 45 11.41 -10.37 -8.63
CA ALA A 45 10.11 -10.65 -9.21
C ALA A 45 9.55 -9.37 -9.86
N VAL A 46 9.49 -9.34 -11.19
CA VAL A 46 8.73 -8.34 -11.92
C VAL A 46 7.27 -8.73 -11.79
N TYR A 47 6.61 -8.26 -10.73
CA TYR A 47 5.16 -8.37 -10.60
C TYR A 47 4.51 -7.49 -11.68
N PRO A 48 3.74 -8.07 -12.63
CA PRO A 48 3.01 -7.28 -13.60
C PRO A 48 1.83 -6.62 -12.89
N ARG A 49 1.94 -5.31 -12.65
CA ARG A 49 0.86 -4.31 -12.58
C ARG A 49 -0.51 -4.82 -12.10
N THR A 50 -0.59 -5.25 -10.84
CA THR A 50 -1.82 -5.13 -10.02
C THR A 50 -1.86 -3.77 -9.30
N SER A 51 -1.15 -2.78 -9.82
CA SER A 51 -0.93 -1.47 -9.21
C SER A 51 -2.19 -0.64 -9.12
N ASP A 52 -3.14 -0.80 -10.04
CA ASP A 52 -4.26 0.15 -10.16
C ASP A 52 -5.28 -0.07 -9.04
N GLU A 53 -5.67 -1.32 -8.78
CA GLU A 53 -6.56 -1.66 -7.67
C GLU A 53 -5.90 -1.42 -6.30
N ALA A 54 -4.60 -1.72 -6.17
CA ALA A 54 -3.86 -1.46 -4.94
C ALA A 54 -3.70 0.05 -4.68
N MET A 55 -3.42 0.85 -5.72
CA MET A 55 -3.30 2.30 -5.62
C MET A 55 -4.65 2.95 -5.32
N GLU A 56 -5.74 2.47 -5.92
CA GLU A 56 -7.09 2.93 -5.64
C GLU A 56 -7.49 2.65 -4.20
N ARG A 57 -7.21 1.45 -3.67
CA ARG A 57 -7.39 1.12 -2.25
C ARG A 57 -6.57 2.01 -1.33
N VAL A 58 -5.31 2.29 -1.66
CA VAL A 58 -4.46 3.20 -0.88
C VAL A 58 -5.03 4.62 -0.88
N LYS A 59 -5.58 5.07 -2.00
CA LYS A 59 -6.26 6.37 -2.09
C LYS A 59 -7.52 6.43 -1.23
N LEU A 60 -8.36 5.39 -1.27
CA LEU A 60 -9.58 5.29 -0.44
C LEU A 60 -9.23 5.28 1.06
N ILE A 61 -8.26 4.46 1.47
CA ILE A 61 -7.77 4.42 2.87
C ILE A 61 -7.15 5.77 3.28
N GLY A 62 -6.47 6.46 2.37
CA GLY A 62 -5.95 7.81 2.61
C GLY A 62 -7.06 8.83 2.90
N GLN A 63 -8.17 8.75 2.17
CA GLN A 63 -9.34 9.60 2.38
C GLN A 63 -10.06 9.30 3.69
N GLU A 64 -10.26 8.02 4.02
CA GLU A 64 -10.86 7.60 5.30
C GLU A 64 -10.04 8.07 6.50
N ASN A 65 -8.71 7.95 6.43
CA ASN A 65 -7.83 8.45 7.49
C ASN A 65 -7.88 9.98 7.65
N ALA A 66 -8.04 10.73 6.56
CA ALA A 66 -8.20 12.18 6.64
C ALA A 66 -9.52 12.57 7.31
N GLN A 67 -10.61 11.88 6.98
CA GLN A 67 -11.92 12.09 7.61
C GLN A 67 -11.89 11.75 9.11
N LEU A 68 -11.35 10.59 9.49
CA LEU A 68 -11.24 10.18 10.89
C LEU A 68 -10.43 11.18 11.72
N ARG A 69 -9.37 11.75 11.15
CA ARG A 69 -8.57 12.78 11.81
C ARG A 69 -9.35 14.08 12.01
N ALA A 70 -10.17 14.47 11.04
CA ALA A 70 -11.04 15.65 11.17
C ALA A 70 -12.13 15.44 12.24
N GLU A 71 -12.79 14.27 12.24
CA GLU A 71 -13.77 13.90 13.26
C GLU A 71 -13.14 13.87 14.65
N LEU A 72 -11.97 13.24 14.80
CA LEU A 72 -11.23 13.22 16.05
C LEU A 72 -10.82 14.63 16.52
N GLY A 73 -10.46 15.53 15.59
CA GLY A 73 -10.20 16.94 15.89
C GLY A 73 -11.44 17.63 16.50
N SER A 74 -12.60 17.47 15.87
CA SER A 74 -13.85 18.07 16.37
C SER A 74 -14.25 17.56 17.76
N VAL A 75 -13.99 16.28 18.05
CA VAL A 75 -14.22 15.70 19.37
C VAL A 75 -13.26 16.28 20.39
N LYS A 76 -11.97 16.44 20.05
CA LYS A 76 -10.99 17.07 20.93
C LYS A 76 -11.35 18.52 21.27
N ASP A 77 -11.79 19.31 20.29
CA ASP A 77 -12.21 20.69 20.53
C ASP A 77 -13.40 20.77 21.50
N ARG A 78 -14.37 19.85 21.35
CA ARG A 78 -15.50 19.74 22.29
C ARG A 78 -15.06 19.31 23.68
N LEU A 79 -14.12 18.37 23.78
CA LEU A 79 -13.57 17.94 25.07
C LEU A 79 -12.84 19.10 25.77
N ALA A 80 -12.08 19.92 25.04
CA ALA A 80 -11.44 21.11 25.61
C ALA A 80 -12.46 22.14 26.12
N VAL A 81 -13.58 22.32 25.41
CA VAL A 81 -14.69 23.19 25.89
C VAL A 81 -15.31 22.62 27.16
N ILE A 82 -15.53 21.31 27.23
CA ILE A 82 -16.07 20.65 28.43
C ILE A 82 -15.09 20.79 29.59
N GLU A 83 -13.80 20.54 29.38
CA GLU A 83 -12.76 20.70 30.39
C GLU A 83 -12.78 22.11 30.98
N ARG A 84 -12.88 23.13 30.13
CA ARG A 84 -13.00 24.53 30.57
C ARG A 84 -14.25 24.78 31.40
N ILE A 85 -15.43 24.31 30.95
CA ILE A 85 -16.69 24.50 31.70
C ILE A 85 -16.58 23.87 33.09
N VAL A 86 -16.15 22.62 33.15
CA VAL A 86 -16.06 21.87 34.41
C VAL A 86 -15.05 22.51 35.36
N THR A 87 -13.92 22.98 34.84
CA THR A 87 -12.87 23.63 35.64
C THR A 87 -13.31 25.01 36.13
N ASP A 88 -13.79 25.88 35.24
CA ASP A 88 -14.16 27.25 35.57
C ASP A 88 -15.39 27.32 36.49
N GLU A 89 -16.40 26.47 36.26
CA GLU A 89 -17.62 26.45 37.07
C GLU A 89 -17.36 25.94 38.50
N GLY A 90 -16.50 24.94 38.67
CA GLY A 90 -16.10 24.43 39.98
C GLY A 90 -15.38 25.49 40.83
N HIS A 91 -14.52 26.30 40.21
CA HIS A 91 -13.86 27.41 40.90
C HIS A 91 -14.84 28.53 41.25
N ARG A 92 -15.72 28.93 40.32
CA ARG A 92 -16.71 29.99 40.57
C ARG A 92 -17.66 29.63 41.71
N LEU A 93 -18.22 28.42 41.70
CA LEU A 93 -19.11 27.95 42.77
C LEU A 93 -18.41 27.94 44.14
N SER A 94 -17.16 27.47 44.19
CA SER A 94 -16.36 27.45 45.43
C SER A 94 -16.12 28.86 45.96
N HIS A 95 -15.85 29.83 45.08
CA HIS A 95 -15.69 31.23 45.45
C HIS A 95 -17.01 31.87 45.93
N GLU A 96 -18.13 31.57 45.28
CA GLU A 96 -19.46 32.05 45.68
C GLU A 96 -19.86 31.49 47.07
N ILE A 97 -19.60 30.21 47.33
CA ILE A 97 -19.85 29.58 48.63
C ILE A 97 -19.01 30.26 49.72
N GLU A 98 -17.72 30.49 49.49
CA GLU A 98 -16.84 31.15 50.46
C GLU A 98 -17.25 32.61 50.71
N ALA A 99 -17.76 33.31 49.70
CA ALA A 99 -18.31 34.66 49.86
C ALA A 99 -19.57 34.69 50.74
N LEU A 100 -20.46 33.69 50.61
CA LEU A 100 -21.65 33.54 51.45
C LEU A 100 -21.34 33.06 52.87
N ARG A 101 -20.19 32.40 53.09
CA ARG A 101 -19.77 31.87 54.39
C ARG A 101 -19.14 32.93 55.30
N ARG A 102 -18.67 34.05 54.75
CA ARG A 102 -18.18 35.17 55.58
C ARG A 102 -19.37 35.81 56.31
N PRO A 103 -19.24 36.15 57.61
CA PRO A 103 -20.30 36.84 58.32
C PRO A 103 -20.57 38.17 57.61
N ALA A 104 -21.81 38.42 57.21
CA ALA A 104 -22.25 39.78 56.95
C ALA A 104 -22.15 40.51 58.30
N ASN A 105 -21.22 41.47 58.40
CA ASN A 105 -21.11 42.37 59.55
C ASN A 105 -22.43 43.11 59.77
#